data_AF-A0AAD7AWD7-F1
#
_entry.id   AF-A0AAD7AWD7-F1
#
_cell.length_a   1.000
_cell.length_b   1.000
_cell.length_c   1.000
_cell.angle_alpha   90.00
_cell.angle_beta   90.00
_cell.angle_gamma   90.00
#
_symmetry.space_group_name_H-M   'P 1'
#
loop_
_entity.id
_entity.type
_entity.pdbx_description
1 polymer ?
#
loop_
_entity_poly.entity_id
_entity_poly.type
_entity_poly.pdbx_seq_one_letter_code
_entity_poly.pdbx_strand_id
1 'polypeptide(L)'
;MPKEVSGGARSLPFPTIGSYGVQVAGEWEIEHISLNISNRQLSELCDRFKLARSGNKSELTARLTKFSSNQSQDWNRCAFTIFRHRTDYMDEYISLLPGATNPHKGPRKSHTKAKPKISQLRTQQHFLEDGAVRPQTDYTISVDGQSQHVLSKRELIRNWSSNITSKYPFKLIPPPERKRGIYNAASQVSTTSTGAGQSEISASTTREGIVSQFLEFLNDYDMTISATPSSTPSANVSTSHSSPVSGLTVNSSYHPAATISHVQHIPTSQQLPTQVLSASAPPPHLYVHPTNTQIQVAVPSAASSAPASWRSVLLADGREVCCLTSKLPDPPLFSIAEDPEKILDIWDDRLPTWKGMSPLNIDGVPIPLVYWGKLYKHSKNLKWHGTRGSWFQWKVLVEAMTRTTLEQFWLRFSAPDKTGVVQRLSLTRIQSILMVERKAEDARLAVLAKAELPPSRLMYRKGSEWKPYQKNDALARIYRQFKGCNVEDSDDSD
;
A
#
# COMPACT_ATOMS: atom_id res chain seq x y z
N MET A 1 50.32 -15.49 -44.89
CA MET A 1 49.88 -15.82 -43.52
C MET A 1 49.12 -14.64 -42.95
N PRO A 2 47.79 -14.74 -42.75
CA PRO A 2 47.00 -13.65 -42.18
C PRO A 2 47.30 -13.53 -40.69
N LYS A 3 47.59 -12.31 -40.23
CA LYS A 3 47.79 -11.99 -38.81
C LYS A 3 46.48 -12.27 -38.07
N GLU A 4 46.58 -13.09 -37.02
CA GLU A 4 45.48 -13.34 -36.08
C GLU A 4 44.86 -12.01 -35.66
N VAL A 5 43.57 -11.87 -35.95
CA VAL A 5 42.75 -10.76 -35.47
C VAL A 5 42.73 -10.86 -33.96
N SER A 6 43.40 -9.92 -33.30
CA SER A 6 43.40 -9.73 -31.85
C SER A 6 41.98 -9.91 -31.32
N GLY A 7 41.78 -11.00 -30.57
CA GLY A 7 40.48 -11.40 -30.04
C GLY A 7 39.97 -10.33 -29.07
N GLY A 8 39.16 -9.41 -29.59
CA GLY A 8 38.46 -8.41 -28.79
C GLY A 8 37.73 -9.10 -27.64
N ALA A 9 38.03 -8.68 -26.41
CA ALA A 9 37.42 -9.24 -25.22
C ALA A 9 35.89 -9.17 -25.36
N ARG A 10 35.24 -10.34 -25.46
CA ARG A 10 33.79 -10.42 -25.62
C ARG A 10 33.12 -9.82 -24.38
N SER A 11 32.45 -8.68 -24.55
CA SER A 11 31.52 -8.17 -23.56
C SER A 11 30.26 -9.04 -23.59
N LEU A 12 29.66 -9.25 -22.42
CA LEU A 12 28.46 -10.05 -22.27
C LEU A 12 27.31 -9.17 -21.75
N PRO A 13 26.07 -9.36 -22.24
CA PRO A 13 24.91 -8.61 -21.77
C PRO A 13 24.49 -9.07 -20.37
N PHE A 14 24.26 -8.13 -19.48
CA PHE A 14 23.69 -8.34 -18.15
C PHE A 14 22.57 -7.34 -17.89
N PRO A 15 21.56 -7.66 -17.07
CA PRO A 15 20.54 -6.69 -16.72
C PRO A 15 21.16 -5.59 -15.84
N THR A 16 20.91 -4.33 -16.16
CA THR A 16 21.31 -3.19 -15.35
C THR A 16 20.56 -3.27 -14.03
N ILE A 17 21.25 -3.74 -12.99
CA ILE A 17 20.76 -3.66 -11.62
C ILE A 17 21.00 -2.21 -11.17
N GLY A 18 20.19 -1.29 -11.69
CA GLY A 18 20.03 0.05 -11.16
C GLY A 18 19.25 0.02 -9.84
N SER A 19 19.01 1.19 -9.24
CA SER A 19 18.31 1.34 -7.96
C SER A 19 16.91 0.70 -7.92
N TYR A 20 16.33 0.34 -9.07
CA TYR A 20 14.97 -0.17 -9.16
C TYR A 20 14.81 -1.53 -9.84
N GLY A 21 15.76 -2.05 -10.62
CA GLY A 21 15.58 -3.34 -11.32
C GLY A 21 14.25 -3.42 -12.09
N VAL A 22 13.76 -2.27 -12.57
CA VAL A 22 12.46 -2.13 -13.23
C VAL A 22 12.72 -2.36 -14.72
N GLN A 23 11.95 -3.26 -15.31
CA GLN A 23 11.80 -3.31 -16.75
C GLN A 23 11.15 -2.00 -17.20
N VAL A 24 11.84 -1.22 -18.01
CA VAL A 24 11.24 -0.05 -18.65
C VAL A 24 10.49 -0.59 -19.87
N ALA A 25 9.17 -0.40 -19.91
CA ALA A 25 8.30 -0.93 -20.97
C ALA A 25 8.35 -2.47 -21.18
N GLY A 26 8.68 -3.25 -20.14
CA GLY A 26 8.78 -4.72 -20.24
C GLY A 26 10.13 -5.23 -20.76
N GLU A 27 11.06 -4.34 -21.12
CA GLU A 27 12.40 -4.70 -21.54
C GLU A 27 13.44 -4.45 -20.42
N TRP A 28 14.44 -5.31 -20.35
CA TRP A 28 15.56 -5.13 -19.44
C TRP A 28 16.51 -4.09 -20.03
N GLU A 29 16.90 -3.09 -19.24
CA GLU A 29 18.06 -2.29 -19.58
C GLU A 29 19.30 -3.20 -19.51
N ILE A 30 20.09 -3.27 -20.59
CA ILE A 30 21.22 -4.21 -20.71
C ILE A 30 22.55 -3.46 -20.59
N GLU A 31 23.33 -3.81 -19.56
CA GLU A 31 24.72 -3.40 -19.36
C GLU A 31 25.66 -4.45 -19.98
N HIS A 32 26.54 -4.04 -20.88
CA HIS A 32 27.55 -4.94 -21.47
C HIS A 32 28.84 -4.93 -20.62
N ILE A 33 29.11 -6.04 -19.92
CA ILE A 33 30.23 -6.15 -18.98
C ILE A 33 31.30 -7.07 -19.57
N SER A 34 32.56 -6.62 -19.57
CA SER A 34 33.72 -7.45 -19.92
C SER A 34 34.12 -8.34 -18.75
N LEU A 35 34.27 -9.65 -18.99
CA LEU A 35 34.68 -10.62 -17.96
C LEU A 35 36.20 -10.72 -17.78
N ASN A 36 37.00 -9.93 -18.52
CA ASN A 36 38.45 -9.88 -18.33
C ASN A 36 38.85 -9.01 -17.12
N ILE A 37 38.31 -9.35 -15.95
CA ILE A 37 38.51 -8.63 -14.69
C ILE A 37 39.15 -9.54 -13.64
N SER A 38 39.46 -8.98 -12.46
CA SER A 38 40.06 -9.74 -11.37
C SER A 38 39.07 -10.76 -10.77
N ASN A 39 39.58 -11.82 -10.13
CA ASN A 39 38.74 -12.83 -9.47
C ASN A 39 37.81 -12.22 -8.40
N ARG A 40 38.28 -11.18 -7.71
CA ARG A 40 37.49 -10.41 -6.76
C ARG A 40 36.29 -9.73 -7.42
N GLN A 41 36.52 -9.04 -8.55
CA GLN A 41 35.45 -8.37 -9.28
C GLN A 41 34.45 -9.37 -9.88
N LEU A 42 34.90 -10.54 -10.36
CA LEU A 42 33.99 -11.61 -10.80
C LEU A 42 33.11 -12.14 -9.65
N SER A 43 33.67 -12.27 -8.44
CA SER A 43 32.92 -12.69 -7.25
C SER A 43 31.91 -11.63 -6.81
N GLU A 44 32.28 -10.34 -6.90
CA GLU A 44 31.38 -9.21 -6.66
C GLU A 44 30.25 -9.15 -7.70
N LEU A 45 30.52 -9.41 -8.98
CA LEU A 45 29.48 -9.55 -10.01
C LEU A 45 28.56 -10.74 -9.73
N CYS A 46 29.10 -11.91 -9.36
CA CYS A 46 28.29 -13.06 -8.97
C CYS A 46 27.36 -12.70 -7.79
N ASP A 47 27.86 -11.98 -6.78
CA ASP A 47 27.05 -11.53 -5.63
C ASP A 47 25.96 -10.52 -6.04
N ARG A 48 26.29 -9.60 -6.97
CA ARG A 48 25.35 -8.64 -7.57
C ARG A 48 24.17 -9.38 -8.21
N PHE A 49 24.44 -10.46 -8.96
CA PHE A 49 23.44 -11.30 -9.63
C PHE A 49 22.94 -12.50 -8.78
N LYS A 50 23.22 -12.54 -7.48
CA LYS A 50 22.80 -13.64 -6.57
C LYS A 50 23.20 -15.04 -7.02
N LEU A 51 24.36 -15.13 -7.66
CA LEU A 51 25.05 -16.37 -8.03
C LEU A 51 26.04 -16.77 -6.92
N ALA A 52 26.46 -18.04 -6.89
CA ALA A 52 27.47 -18.51 -5.95
C ALA A 52 28.80 -17.73 -6.11
N ARG A 53 29.38 -17.27 -4.99
CA ARG A 53 30.58 -16.40 -4.95
C ARG A 53 31.91 -17.15 -4.97
N SER A 54 31.90 -18.44 -4.65
CA SER A 54 33.08 -19.30 -4.57
C SER A 54 33.45 -19.88 -5.93
N GLY A 55 34.75 -20.12 -6.12
CA GLY A 55 35.31 -20.76 -7.30
C GLY A 55 36.61 -20.09 -7.76
N ASN A 56 37.33 -20.76 -8.66
CA ASN A 56 38.43 -20.14 -9.38
C ASN A 56 37.90 -19.17 -10.46
N LYS A 57 38.80 -18.39 -11.09
CA LYS A 57 38.43 -17.39 -12.12
C LYS A 57 37.62 -18.00 -13.27
N SER A 58 37.96 -19.23 -13.68
CA SER A 58 37.27 -19.96 -14.75
C SER A 58 35.82 -20.30 -14.39
N GLU A 59 35.58 -20.82 -13.17
CA GLU A 59 34.24 -21.17 -12.69
C GLU A 59 33.32 -19.95 -12.56
N LEU A 60 33.83 -18.83 -12.02
CA LEU A 60 33.05 -17.59 -11.93
C LEU A 60 32.70 -17.04 -13.31
N THR A 61 33.66 -17.09 -14.23
CA THR A 61 33.46 -16.65 -15.63
C THR A 61 32.40 -17.51 -16.30
N ALA A 62 32.52 -18.84 -16.23
CA ALA A 62 31.54 -19.77 -16.81
C ALA A 62 30.14 -19.58 -16.23
N ARG A 63 30.03 -19.28 -14.93
CA ARG A 63 28.75 -19.01 -14.26
C ARG A 63 28.11 -17.72 -14.75
N LEU A 64 28.89 -16.65 -14.87
CA LEU A 64 28.42 -15.36 -15.42
C LEU A 64 28.07 -15.47 -16.90
N THR A 65 28.84 -16.21 -17.70
CA THR A 65 28.52 -16.50 -19.09
C THR A 65 27.21 -17.27 -19.21
N LYS A 66 27.01 -18.33 -18.42
CA LYS A 66 25.76 -19.11 -18.41
C LYS A 66 24.56 -18.24 -18.03
N PHE A 67 24.72 -17.39 -17.01
CA PHE A 67 23.68 -16.44 -16.58
C PHE A 67 23.34 -15.42 -17.67
N SER A 68 24.34 -14.88 -18.37
CA SER A 68 24.16 -13.95 -19.49
C SER A 68 23.45 -14.59 -20.68
N SER A 69 23.73 -15.87 -20.97
CA SER A 69 23.08 -16.61 -22.06
C SER A 69 21.60 -16.93 -21.80
N ASN A 70 21.17 -17.03 -20.55
CA ASN A 70 19.79 -17.35 -20.15
C ASN A 70 18.98 -16.10 -19.76
N GLN A 71 18.86 -15.15 -20.69
CA GLN A 71 18.31 -13.82 -20.41
C GLN A 71 16.90 -13.83 -19.78
N SER A 72 15.97 -14.66 -20.25
CA SER A 72 14.60 -14.61 -19.76
C SER A 72 14.40 -15.32 -18.41
N GLN A 73 14.97 -16.51 -18.22
CA GLN A 73 14.66 -17.32 -17.04
C GLN A 73 15.50 -16.93 -15.82
N ASP A 74 16.81 -16.78 -16.01
CA ASP A 74 17.73 -16.54 -14.90
C ASP A 74 17.70 -15.08 -14.45
N TRP A 75 17.48 -14.12 -15.35
CA TRP A 75 17.38 -12.71 -14.97
C TRP A 75 16.10 -12.44 -14.17
N ASN A 76 14.97 -13.00 -14.59
CA ASN A 76 13.73 -12.94 -13.82
C ASN A 76 13.91 -13.54 -12.42
N ARG A 77 14.53 -14.72 -12.32
CA ARG A 77 14.80 -15.37 -11.02
C ARG A 77 15.71 -14.54 -10.12
N CYS A 78 16.75 -13.92 -10.70
CA CYS A 78 17.65 -13.02 -10.01
C CYS A 78 16.91 -11.79 -9.47
N ALA A 79 16.11 -11.14 -10.32
CA ALA A 79 15.31 -9.98 -9.95
C ALA A 79 14.38 -10.30 -8.77
N PHE A 80 13.62 -11.39 -8.86
CA PHE A 80 12.74 -11.83 -7.76
C PHE A 80 13.49 -12.01 -6.44
N THR A 81 14.70 -12.58 -6.47
CA THR A 81 15.52 -12.83 -5.27
C THR A 81 16.06 -11.51 -4.69
N ILE A 82 16.49 -10.58 -5.55
CA ILE A 82 16.93 -9.24 -5.15
C ILE A 82 15.78 -8.47 -4.50
N PHE A 83 14.57 -8.54 -5.08
CA PHE A 83 13.38 -7.90 -4.51
C PHE A 83 13.00 -8.47 -3.14
N ARG A 84 12.99 -9.81 -3.00
CA ARG A 84 12.59 -10.47 -1.75
C ARG A 84 13.52 -10.14 -0.57
N HIS A 85 14.84 -10.18 -0.77
CA HIS A 85 15.77 -9.84 0.31
C HIS A 85 15.78 -8.35 0.66
N ARG A 86 15.33 -7.47 -0.24
CA ARG A 86 15.18 -6.05 0.05
C ARG A 86 13.90 -5.77 0.83
N THR A 87 12.85 -6.59 0.67
CA THR A 87 11.62 -6.51 1.48
C THR A 87 11.78 -7.14 2.86
N ASP A 88 12.68 -8.10 3.06
CA ASP A 88 12.95 -8.69 4.39
C ASP A 88 13.52 -7.66 5.40
N TYR A 89 13.97 -6.49 4.93
CA TYR A 89 14.33 -5.35 5.80
C TYR A 89 13.10 -4.57 6.33
N MET A 90 11.87 -5.00 5.99
CA MET A 90 10.60 -4.47 6.51
C MET A 90 9.89 -5.45 7.47
N ASP A 91 10.45 -6.63 7.74
CA ASP A 91 9.87 -7.59 8.70
C ASP A 91 9.98 -7.17 10.17
N GLU A 92 10.67 -6.08 10.47
CA GLU A 92 10.66 -5.47 11.81
C GLU A 92 9.27 -4.88 12.15
N TYR A 93 8.36 -4.73 11.17
CA TYR A 93 6.97 -4.30 11.40
C TYR A 93 5.92 -5.43 11.30
N ILE A 94 6.29 -6.65 10.87
CA ILE A 94 5.38 -7.82 10.72
C ILE A 94 5.61 -8.86 11.84
N SER A 95 6.47 -8.57 12.81
CA SER A 95 6.81 -9.48 13.93
C SER A 95 5.74 -9.61 15.04
N LEU A 96 4.46 -9.33 14.75
CA LEU A 96 3.33 -9.52 15.69
C LEU A 96 2.45 -10.74 15.37
N LEU A 97 2.87 -11.64 14.48
CA LEU A 97 2.24 -12.96 14.31
C LEU A 97 2.96 -14.01 15.17
N PRO A 98 2.26 -14.74 16.04
CA PRO A 98 2.88 -15.80 16.86
C PRO A 98 3.16 -17.02 15.98
N GLY A 99 4.44 -17.28 15.67
CA GLY A 99 4.84 -18.56 15.06
C GLY A 99 6.07 -18.60 14.17
N ALA A 100 6.73 -17.48 13.85
CA ALA A 100 7.95 -17.53 13.04
C ALA A 100 9.19 -17.70 13.93
N THR A 101 9.62 -18.94 14.15
CA THR A 101 10.94 -19.23 14.75
C THR A 101 12.02 -18.93 13.71
N ASN A 102 12.70 -17.79 13.86
CA ASN A 102 13.90 -17.49 13.11
C ASN A 102 15.03 -18.49 13.48
N PRO A 103 15.79 -19.03 12.51
CA PRO A 103 16.94 -19.87 12.80
C PRO A 103 18.00 -19.05 13.54
N HIS A 104 18.38 -19.54 14.71
CA HIS A 104 19.31 -18.89 15.63
C HIS A 104 20.64 -18.63 14.93
N LYS A 105 20.97 -17.35 14.65
CA LYS A 105 22.33 -16.95 14.26
C LYS A 105 23.25 -17.27 15.45
N GLY A 106 24.24 -18.11 15.21
CA GLY A 106 25.21 -18.54 16.22
C GLY A 106 25.98 -17.36 16.86
N PRO A 107 26.72 -17.63 17.96
CA PRO A 107 27.32 -16.59 18.78
C PRO A 107 28.34 -15.76 17.98
N ARG A 108 28.06 -14.46 17.81
CA ARG A 108 29.07 -13.52 17.33
C ARG A 108 30.05 -13.22 18.46
N LYS A 109 31.34 -13.39 18.19
CA LYS A 109 32.43 -13.01 19.10
C LYS A 109 32.50 -11.48 19.18
N SER A 110 31.89 -10.88 20.20
CA SER A 110 32.12 -9.46 20.54
C SER A 110 33.29 -9.35 21.52
N HIS A 111 34.32 -8.59 21.12
CA HIS A 111 35.53 -8.32 21.90
C HIS A 111 35.31 -7.29 23.03
N THR A 112 34.32 -7.52 23.88
CA THR A 112 34.17 -6.77 25.13
C THR A 112 34.00 -7.76 26.27
N LYS A 113 34.90 -7.67 27.26
CA LYS A 113 35.00 -8.56 28.42
C LYS A 113 33.75 -8.43 29.31
N ALA A 114 32.65 -9.06 28.91
CA ALA A 114 31.47 -9.24 29.75
C ALA A 114 31.73 -10.41 30.70
N LYS A 115 31.35 -10.24 31.97
CA LYS A 115 31.42 -11.29 32.99
C LYS A 115 30.62 -12.53 32.51
N PRO A 116 31.13 -13.76 32.70
CA PRO A 116 30.48 -14.96 32.22
C PRO A 116 29.08 -15.11 32.82
N LYS A 117 28.11 -15.46 31.98
CA LYS A 117 26.74 -15.74 32.43
C LYS A 117 26.76 -16.99 33.34
N ILE A 118 25.93 -17.02 34.38
CA ILE A 118 25.82 -18.13 35.35
C ILE A 118 25.69 -19.51 34.70
N SER A 119 25.06 -19.60 33.51
CA SER A 119 24.96 -20.85 32.75
C SER A 119 26.33 -21.36 32.27
N GLN A 120 27.24 -20.46 31.86
CA GLN A 120 28.59 -20.84 31.47
C GLN A 120 29.46 -21.25 32.66
N LEU A 121 29.21 -20.67 33.84
CA LEU A 121 29.83 -21.11 35.10
C LEU A 121 29.37 -22.53 35.50
N ARG A 122 28.08 -22.86 35.33
CA ARG A 122 27.59 -24.23 35.55
C ARG A 122 28.13 -25.24 34.55
N THR A 123 28.23 -24.87 33.28
CA THR A 123 28.84 -25.75 32.27
C THR A 123 30.33 -25.95 32.54
N GLN A 124 31.06 -24.93 33.00
CA GLN A 124 32.47 -25.10 33.40
C GLN A 124 32.63 -25.97 34.65
N GLN A 125 31.72 -25.89 35.64
CA GLN A 125 31.73 -26.82 36.78
C GLN A 125 31.53 -28.28 36.36
N HIS A 126 30.73 -28.56 35.32
CA HIS A 126 30.51 -29.93 34.85
C HIS A 126 31.66 -30.52 34.01
N PHE A 127 32.61 -29.69 33.54
CA PHE A 127 33.71 -30.14 32.68
C PHE A 127 35.08 -30.17 33.39
N LEU A 128 35.13 -29.81 34.67
CA LEU A 128 36.36 -29.79 35.47
C LEU A 128 36.51 -30.97 36.44
N GLU A 129 35.55 -31.91 36.45
CA GLU A 129 35.68 -33.17 37.20
C GLU A 129 35.96 -34.32 36.23
N ASP A 130 37.23 -34.50 35.87
CA ASP A 130 37.73 -35.79 35.43
C ASP A 130 39.14 -35.96 35.99
N GLY A 131 39.25 -36.74 37.07
CA GLY A 131 40.54 -37.10 37.65
C GLY A 131 40.54 -37.48 39.11
N ALA A 132 39.63 -38.34 39.59
CA ALA A 132 39.93 -39.26 40.69
C ALA A 132 38.80 -40.28 40.93
N VAL A 133 39.22 -41.53 41.12
CA VAL A 133 38.46 -42.74 41.39
C VAL A 133 37.72 -42.69 42.73
N ARG A 134 36.40 -43.02 42.76
CA ARG A 134 35.63 -43.81 43.78
C ARG A 134 34.15 -43.34 43.89
N PRO A 135 33.26 -44.10 44.58
CA PRO A 135 32.71 -45.41 44.25
C PRO A 135 31.19 -45.31 43.96
N GLN A 136 30.58 -46.40 43.48
CA GLN A 136 29.13 -46.51 43.27
C GLN A 136 28.32 -46.05 44.50
N THR A 137 27.47 -45.04 44.30
CA THR A 137 26.26 -44.88 45.11
C THR A 137 25.09 -44.63 44.16
N ASP A 138 24.08 -45.50 44.26
CA ASP A 138 22.81 -45.37 43.57
C ASP A 138 22.12 -44.07 44.00
N TYR A 139 22.02 -43.11 43.08
CA TYR A 139 21.14 -41.96 43.21
C TYR A 139 20.06 -42.03 42.15
N THR A 140 18.86 -42.46 42.58
CA THR A 140 17.61 -42.19 41.88
C THR A 140 17.40 -40.67 41.79
N ILE A 141 17.47 -40.14 40.57
CA ILE A 141 17.21 -38.73 40.27
C ILE A 141 15.70 -38.48 40.43
N SER A 142 15.31 -37.85 41.53
CA SER A 142 13.98 -37.30 41.74
C SER A 142 13.79 -36.06 40.86
N VAL A 143 12.77 -36.09 39.99
CA VAL A 143 12.38 -35.00 39.09
C VAL A 143 11.34 -34.11 39.77
N ASP A 144 11.63 -33.62 40.98
CA ASP A 144 10.74 -32.70 41.71
C ASP A 144 11.42 -31.35 41.91
N GLY A 145 11.40 -30.54 40.86
CA GLY A 145 11.95 -29.19 40.87
C GLY A 145 11.24 -28.20 39.95
N GLN A 146 10.01 -28.49 39.51
CA GLN A 146 9.22 -27.50 38.80
C GLN A 146 8.53 -26.58 39.82
N SER A 147 8.88 -25.29 39.78
CA SER A 147 8.20 -24.25 40.56
C SER A 147 6.68 -24.35 40.39
N GLN A 148 5.94 -24.26 41.49
CA GLN A 148 4.46 -24.24 41.53
C GLN A 148 3.84 -23.28 40.51
N HIS A 149 4.53 -22.20 40.18
CA HIS A 149 4.11 -21.24 39.16
C HIS A 149 4.07 -21.84 37.74
N VAL A 150 5.00 -22.74 37.40
CA VAL A 150 5.04 -23.43 36.11
C VAL A 150 3.91 -24.44 35.99
N LEU A 151 3.62 -25.17 37.08
CA LEU A 151 2.50 -26.12 37.14
C LEU A 151 1.17 -25.39 37.01
N SER A 152 0.98 -24.30 37.75
CA SER A 152 -0.23 -23.45 37.68
C SER A 152 -0.46 -22.89 36.27
N LYS A 153 0.59 -22.39 35.61
CA LYS A 153 0.48 -21.89 34.22
C LYS A 153 0.12 -23.00 33.24
N ARG A 154 0.63 -24.22 33.45
CA ARG A 154 0.35 -25.38 32.60
C ARG A 154 -1.09 -25.85 32.76
N GLU A 155 -1.61 -25.84 33.99
CA GLU A 155 -3.00 -26.15 34.29
C GLU A 155 -3.96 -25.11 33.70
N LEU A 156 -3.60 -23.82 33.75
CA LEU A 156 -4.36 -22.74 33.13
C LEU A 156 -4.50 -22.93 31.60
N ILE A 157 -3.40 -23.30 30.92
CA ILE A 157 -3.39 -23.56 29.48
C ILE A 157 -4.25 -24.79 29.15
N ARG A 158 -4.17 -25.85 29.96
CA ARG A 158 -4.94 -27.08 29.77
C ARG A 158 -6.45 -26.83 29.97
N ASN A 159 -6.82 -26.03 30.96
CA ASN A 159 -8.21 -25.63 31.19
C ASN A 159 -8.74 -24.72 30.07
N TRP A 160 -7.92 -23.78 29.60
CA TRP A 160 -8.29 -22.92 28.47
C TRP A 160 -8.52 -23.71 27.19
N SER A 161 -7.61 -24.64 26.85
CA SER A 161 -7.76 -25.45 25.63
C SER A 161 -8.97 -26.38 25.69
N SER A 162 -9.25 -26.98 26.86
CA SER A 162 -10.44 -27.80 27.09
C SER A 162 -11.73 -26.98 26.95
N ASN A 163 -11.78 -25.78 27.53
CA ASN A 163 -12.92 -24.88 27.43
C ASN A 163 -13.17 -24.42 25.98
N ILE A 164 -12.13 -24.05 25.24
CA ILE A 164 -12.25 -23.68 23.82
C ILE A 164 -12.78 -24.86 22.99
N THR A 165 -12.26 -26.07 23.21
CA THR A 165 -12.67 -27.26 22.45
C THR A 165 -14.12 -27.67 22.76
N SER A 166 -14.55 -27.52 24.01
CA SER A 166 -15.93 -27.79 24.44
C SER A 166 -16.90 -26.73 23.93
N LYS A 167 -16.52 -25.45 23.97
CA LYS A 167 -17.36 -24.33 23.56
C LYS A 167 -17.51 -24.21 22.04
N TYR A 168 -16.50 -24.65 21.30
CA TYR A 168 -16.49 -24.67 19.84
C TYR A 168 -16.09 -26.06 19.37
N PRO A 169 -17.00 -27.05 19.45
CA PRO A 169 -16.73 -28.37 18.89
C PRO A 169 -16.51 -28.16 17.39
N PHE A 170 -15.26 -28.25 16.95
CA PHE A 170 -14.92 -28.21 15.54
C PHE A 170 -15.70 -29.34 14.87
N LYS A 171 -16.78 -28.99 14.16
CA LYS A 171 -17.36 -29.89 13.17
C LYS A 171 -16.26 -30.08 12.13
N LEU A 172 -15.62 -31.25 12.15
CA LEU A 172 -14.91 -31.77 11.00
C LEU A 172 -15.92 -31.82 9.86
N ILE A 173 -16.03 -30.72 9.11
CA ILE A 173 -16.61 -30.74 7.78
C ILE A 173 -15.62 -31.61 7.00
N PRO A 174 -15.97 -32.84 6.59
CA PRO A 174 -15.10 -33.59 5.71
C PRO A 174 -14.79 -32.70 4.50
N PRO A 175 -13.54 -32.70 3.99
CA PRO A 175 -13.16 -31.84 2.88
C PRO A 175 -14.19 -31.99 1.76
N PRO A 176 -14.90 -30.92 1.34
CA PRO A 176 -15.82 -31.07 0.24
C PRO A 176 -15.00 -31.47 -0.98
N GLU A 177 -15.37 -32.61 -1.58
CA GLU A 177 -14.90 -33.10 -2.88
C GLU A 177 -15.21 -32.07 -3.99
N ARG A 178 -14.51 -30.94 -3.98
CA ARG A 178 -14.57 -29.94 -5.05
C ARG A 178 -13.40 -30.18 -5.99
N LYS A 179 -13.66 -31.04 -6.97
CA LYS A 179 -13.51 -30.80 -8.43
C LYS A 179 -13.35 -32.11 -9.20
N ARG A 180 -14.45 -32.87 -9.34
CA ARG A 180 -14.65 -33.83 -10.44
C ARG A 180 -15.88 -33.54 -11.31
N GLY A 181 -16.54 -32.40 -11.11
CA GLY A 181 -17.78 -32.03 -11.82
C GLY A 181 -17.64 -31.07 -13.01
N ILE A 182 -16.47 -30.94 -13.64
CA ILE A 182 -16.30 -30.06 -14.84
C ILE A 182 -15.88 -30.85 -16.09
N TYR A 183 -15.44 -32.11 -15.98
CA TYR A 183 -14.97 -32.89 -17.13
C TYR A 183 -16.03 -33.74 -17.85
N ASN A 184 -17.27 -33.85 -17.36
CA ASN A 184 -18.29 -34.72 -17.98
C ASN A 184 -19.33 -34.00 -18.85
N ALA A 185 -19.25 -32.66 -19.00
CA ALA A 185 -20.13 -31.92 -19.92
C ALA A 185 -19.52 -31.72 -21.32
N ALA A 186 -18.25 -32.07 -21.54
CA ALA A 186 -17.56 -31.92 -22.82
C ALA A 186 -17.38 -33.23 -23.61
N SER A 187 -17.98 -34.35 -23.17
CA SER A 187 -17.88 -35.66 -23.85
C SER A 187 -19.20 -36.17 -24.45
N GLN A 188 -20.22 -35.32 -24.58
CA GLN A 188 -21.47 -35.68 -25.26
C GLN A 188 -21.93 -34.66 -26.30
N VAL A 189 -21.03 -34.18 -27.17
CA VAL A 189 -21.42 -33.62 -28.47
C VAL A 189 -20.33 -33.94 -29.49
N SER A 190 -20.30 -35.18 -29.98
CA SER A 190 -19.60 -35.58 -31.21
C SER A 190 -20.07 -36.96 -31.65
N THR A 191 -21.27 -37.03 -32.22
CA THR A 191 -21.59 -38.01 -33.26
C THR A 191 -22.55 -37.35 -34.25
N THR A 192 -22.36 -37.67 -35.53
CA THR A 192 -23.08 -37.22 -36.73
C THR A 192 -22.80 -35.81 -37.26
N SER A 193 -21.85 -35.70 -38.19
CA SER A 193 -22.16 -35.21 -39.55
C SER A 193 -20.91 -35.30 -40.44
N THR A 194 -20.93 -36.30 -41.31
CA THR A 194 -20.07 -36.45 -42.49
C THR A 194 -20.30 -35.30 -43.47
N GLY A 195 -19.24 -34.63 -43.91
CA GLY A 195 -19.32 -33.60 -44.95
C GLY A 195 -17.97 -33.04 -45.31
N ALA A 196 -17.42 -33.52 -46.42
CA ALA A 196 -16.14 -33.12 -46.99
C ALA A 196 -16.15 -31.64 -47.45
N GLY A 197 -15.01 -30.97 -47.31
CA GLY A 197 -14.76 -29.65 -47.87
C GLY A 197 -13.39 -29.11 -47.46
N GLN A 198 -12.43 -29.17 -48.38
CA GLN A 198 -11.11 -28.57 -48.26
C GLN A 198 -11.20 -27.04 -48.20
N SER A 199 -10.49 -26.43 -47.24
CA SER A 199 -9.90 -25.09 -47.41
C SER A 199 -8.86 -24.85 -46.31
N GLU A 200 -7.59 -25.00 -46.67
CA GLU A 200 -6.44 -24.43 -45.95
C GLU A 200 -6.53 -22.90 -46.01
N ILE A 201 -6.71 -22.24 -44.86
CA ILE A 201 -6.33 -20.84 -44.68
C ILE A 201 -5.60 -20.70 -43.34
N SER A 202 -4.37 -20.23 -43.44
CA SER A 202 -3.37 -20.02 -42.40
C SER A 202 -3.87 -19.18 -41.23
N ALA A 203 -3.79 -19.73 -40.01
CA ALA A 203 -4.13 -19.06 -38.76
C ALA A 203 -2.88 -18.65 -37.94
N SER A 204 -1.91 -17.96 -38.58
CA SER A 204 -0.68 -17.50 -37.91
C SER A 204 -0.43 -15.98 -37.97
N THR A 205 -1.31 -15.17 -38.60
CA THR A 205 -0.99 -13.75 -38.85
C THR A 205 -1.74 -12.73 -37.97
N THR A 206 -2.75 -13.14 -37.18
CA THR A 206 -3.63 -12.15 -36.51
C THR A 206 -3.18 -11.76 -35.10
N ARG A 207 -2.21 -12.45 -34.49
CA ARG A 207 -1.87 -12.23 -33.07
C ARG A 207 -0.77 -11.18 -32.83
N GLU A 208 0.13 -10.98 -33.78
CA GLU A 208 1.15 -9.91 -33.69
C GLU A 208 0.60 -8.55 -34.12
N GLY A 209 -0.37 -8.50 -35.05
CA GLY A 209 -0.97 -7.24 -35.51
C GLY A 209 -1.76 -6.50 -34.43
N ILE A 210 -2.44 -7.21 -33.53
CA ILE A 210 -3.24 -6.60 -32.46
C ILE A 210 -2.35 -6.07 -31.32
N VAL A 211 -1.22 -6.73 -31.03
CA VAL A 211 -0.27 -6.26 -30.01
C VAL A 211 0.51 -5.04 -30.51
N SER A 212 0.90 -5.01 -31.78
CA SER A 212 1.62 -3.86 -32.36
C SER A 212 0.74 -2.62 -32.54
N GLN A 213 -0.52 -2.76 -32.99
CA GLN A 213 -1.45 -1.62 -33.06
C GLN A 213 -1.81 -1.04 -31.68
N PHE A 214 -1.74 -1.86 -30.62
CA PHE A 214 -2.04 -1.40 -29.26
C PHE A 214 -0.83 -0.76 -28.56
N LEU A 215 0.40 -1.15 -28.91
CA LEU A 215 1.62 -0.49 -28.43
C LEU A 215 1.84 0.89 -29.09
N GLU A 216 1.43 1.07 -30.36
CA GLU A 216 1.38 2.40 -30.99
C GLU A 216 0.39 3.33 -30.28
N PHE A 217 -0.78 2.82 -29.89
CA PHE A 217 -1.80 3.60 -29.16
C PHE A 217 -1.34 4.07 -27.77
N LEU A 218 -0.42 3.35 -27.12
CA LEU A 218 0.13 3.72 -25.81
C LEU A 218 1.29 4.73 -25.91
N ASN A 219 1.99 4.81 -27.05
CA ASN A 219 3.04 5.82 -27.27
C ASN A 219 2.47 7.20 -27.65
N ASP A 220 1.26 7.27 -28.22
CA ASP A 220 0.63 8.54 -28.60
C ASP A 220 0.06 9.35 -27.41
N TYR A 221 0.04 8.77 -26.20
CA TYR A 221 -0.46 9.42 -24.98
C TYR A 221 0.63 10.11 -24.14
N ASP A 222 1.84 10.31 -24.68
CA ASP A 222 2.83 11.20 -24.06
C ASP A 222 2.44 12.65 -24.31
N MET A 223 1.64 13.20 -23.39
CA MET A 223 1.13 14.57 -23.40
C MET A 223 2.30 15.55 -23.30
N THR A 224 2.88 15.90 -24.45
CA THR A 224 3.89 16.94 -24.59
C THR A 224 3.22 18.28 -24.31
N ILE A 225 3.54 18.88 -23.16
CA ILE A 225 3.25 20.28 -22.89
C ILE A 225 4.19 21.09 -23.80
N SER A 226 3.73 21.41 -25.01
CA SER A 226 4.39 22.36 -25.89
C SER A 226 4.33 23.75 -25.27
N ALA A 227 5.47 24.22 -24.75
CA ALA A 227 5.67 25.63 -24.43
C ALA A 227 5.65 26.45 -25.73
N THR A 228 4.71 27.40 -25.81
CA THR A 228 4.66 28.44 -26.84
C THR A 228 5.91 29.32 -26.77
N PRO A 229 6.65 29.52 -27.88
CA PRO A 229 7.73 30.50 -27.90
C PRO A 229 7.15 31.92 -27.96
N SER A 230 7.41 32.73 -26.92
CA SER A 230 7.13 34.17 -26.96
C SER A 230 8.16 34.85 -27.86
N SER A 231 7.72 35.31 -29.02
CA SER A 231 8.48 36.24 -29.86
C SER A 231 8.50 37.62 -29.22
N THR A 232 9.65 38.04 -28.72
CA THR A 232 10.00 39.44 -28.43
C THR A 232 10.15 40.23 -29.72
N PRO A 233 9.49 41.39 -29.90
CA PRO A 233 9.87 42.33 -30.95
C PRO A 233 10.92 43.31 -30.41
N SER A 234 12.05 43.36 -31.10
CA SER A 234 13.09 44.38 -30.94
C SER A 234 12.54 45.77 -31.23
N ALA A 235 12.88 46.71 -30.35
CA ALA A 235 12.68 48.14 -30.54
C ALA A 235 13.49 48.64 -31.75
N ASN A 236 12.85 49.39 -32.64
CA ASN A 236 13.54 50.35 -33.48
C ASN A 236 12.69 51.62 -33.61
N VAL A 237 13.41 52.73 -33.42
CA VAL A 237 12.96 54.12 -33.39
C VAL A 237 12.66 54.61 -34.81
N SER A 238 11.53 55.29 -35.03
CA SER A 238 11.43 56.60 -35.72
C SER A 238 10.00 57.03 -36.09
N THR A 239 9.57 58.15 -35.49
CA THR A 239 9.09 59.39 -36.15
C THR A 239 7.71 59.45 -36.86
N SER A 240 6.78 60.16 -36.18
CA SER A 240 5.72 61.09 -36.66
C SER A 240 4.67 60.67 -37.71
N HIS A 241 3.38 60.76 -37.36
CA HIS A 241 2.46 61.86 -37.74
C HIS A 241 0.98 61.59 -37.36
N SER A 242 0.38 62.59 -36.71
CA SER A 242 -1.03 63.05 -36.71
C SER A 242 -2.25 62.12 -36.90
N SER A 243 -3.16 62.23 -35.92
CA SER A 243 -4.61 61.94 -35.84
C SER A 243 -5.49 62.45 -37.01
N PRO A 244 -6.85 62.39 -36.93
CA PRO A 244 -7.82 61.36 -36.48
C PRO A 244 -8.91 61.10 -37.56
N VAL A 245 -9.89 60.21 -37.31
CA VAL A 245 -11.35 60.44 -37.52
C VAL A 245 -12.18 59.14 -37.32
N SER A 246 -13.35 59.38 -36.74
CA SER A 246 -14.50 58.54 -36.34
C SER A 246 -15.13 57.61 -37.38
N GLY A 247 -15.99 56.71 -36.89
CA GLY A 247 -17.14 56.14 -37.61
C GLY A 247 -17.30 54.64 -37.37
N LEU A 248 -18.15 54.21 -36.44
CA LEU A 248 -19.59 53.87 -36.61
C LEU A 248 -19.85 52.47 -37.21
N THR A 249 -20.49 51.64 -36.37
CA THR A 249 -21.57 50.66 -36.65
C THR A 249 -21.43 49.63 -37.77
N VAL A 250 -21.76 48.36 -37.47
CA VAL A 250 -22.89 47.60 -38.05
C VAL A 250 -22.93 46.18 -37.45
N ASN A 251 -24.14 45.79 -37.02
CA ASN A 251 -24.78 44.46 -36.93
C ASN A 251 -23.94 43.16 -36.92
N SER A 252 -24.36 42.20 -36.08
CA SER A 252 -25.21 41.10 -36.58
C SER A 252 -25.75 40.23 -35.45
N SER A 253 -27.08 40.08 -35.45
CA SER A 253 -27.87 39.04 -34.79
C SER A 253 -27.29 37.63 -35.00
N TYR A 254 -27.50 36.73 -34.03
CA TYR A 254 -28.26 35.48 -34.18
C TYR A 254 -28.32 34.74 -32.81
N HIS A 255 -29.52 34.70 -32.22
CA HIS A 255 -29.97 33.62 -31.34
C HIS A 255 -30.85 32.68 -32.20
N PRO A 256 -31.00 31.41 -31.80
CA PRO A 256 -32.28 31.07 -31.21
C PRO A 256 -32.19 30.17 -29.98
N ALA A 257 -33.16 30.41 -29.09
CA ALA A 257 -33.53 29.57 -27.97
C ALA A 257 -34.33 28.36 -28.44
N ALA A 258 -34.14 27.21 -27.79
CA ALA A 258 -35.03 26.07 -27.90
C ALA A 258 -35.93 26.00 -26.66
N THR A 259 -37.21 26.22 -26.91
CA THR A 259 -38.35 26.00 -26.02
C THR A 259 -38.79 24.54 -26.13
N ILE A 260 -38.89 23.80 -25.03
CA ILE A 260 -39.76 22.61 -24.94
C ILE A 260 -40.56 22.68 -23.65
N SER A 261 -41.85 22.89 -23.83
CA SER A 261 -42.92 22.71 -22.86
C SER A 261 -43.30 21.24 -22.80
N HIS A 262 -43.48 20.66 -21.60
CA HIS A 262 -44.58 19.71 -21.41
C HIS A 262 -45.01 19.66 -19.94
N VAL A 263 -46.26 20.06 -19.72
CA VAL A 263 -47.05 19.94 -18.49
C VAL A 263 -47.74 18.57 -18.48
N GLN A 264 -47.74 17.87 -17.34
CA GLN A 264 -48.87 17.01 -16.97
C GLN A 264 -49.05 16.95 -15.45
N HIS A 265 -50.31 16.84 -15.06
CA HIS A 265 -50.94 17.30 -13.84
C HIS A 265 -51.41 16.11 -12.96
N ILE A 266 -51.41 16.31 -11.61
CA ILE A 266 -52.41 15.86 -10.58
C ILE A 266 -52.34 14.38 -10.14
N PRO A 267 -52.84 13.96 -8.93
CA PRO A 267 -53.32 14.65 -7.69
C PRO A 267 -52.48 14.29 -6.43
N THR A 268 -52.40 15.03 -5.32
CA THR A 268 -53.39 15.51 -4.31
C THR A 268 -54.19 14.43 -3.58
N SER A 269 -53.72 14.00 -2.40
CA SER A 269 -54.48 13.91 -1.12
C SER A 269 -53.89 12.84 -0.20
N GLN A 270 -53.45 13.21 1.00
CA GLN A 270 -53.91 12.58 2.24
C GLN A 270 -53.45 13.40 3.45
N GLN A 271 -54.44 13.95 4.16
CA GLN A 271 -54.33 14.56 5.47
C GLN A 271 -54.28 13.45 6.54
N LEU A 272 -53.54 13.70 7.63
CA LEU A 272 -53.66 12.99 8.91
C LEU A 272 -53.73 14.05 10.04
N PRO A 273 -54.26 13.71 11.23
CA PRO A 273 -55.27 14.51 11.88
C PRO A 273 -54.67 15.38 12.99
N THR A 274 -55.28 16.55 13.13
CA THR A 274 -55.21 17.42 14.29
C THR A 274 -55.68 16.65 15.54
N GLN A 275 -54.79 16.44 16.51
CA GLN A 275 -55.21 16.12 17.87
C GLN A 275 -55.28 17.39 18.71
N VAL A 276 -56.41 17.51 19.40
CA VAL A 276 -56.84 18.61 20.24
C VAL A 276 -56.70 18.17 21.70
N LEU A 277 -56.45 19.15 22.58
CA LEU A 277 -56.68 19.17 24.03
C LEU A 277 -55.72 18.33 24.91
N SER A 278 -54.93 19.03 25.74
CA SER A 278 -55.23 19.03 27.19
C SER A 278 -54.44 20.12 27.92
N ALA A 279 -55.16 21.10 28.44
CA ALA A 279 -54.68 22.04 29.44
C ALA A 279 -54.91 21.41 30.82
N SER A 280 -53.88 21.36 31.67
CA SER A 280 -54.02 21.02 33.09
C SER A 280 -53.23 21.99 33.96
N ALA A 281 -53.90 22.36 35.05
CA ALA A 281 -53.70 23.44 35.99
C ALA A 281 -52.33 23.54 36.69
N PRO A 282 -52.01 24.72 37.28
CA PRO A 282 -50.81 24.95 38.08
C PRO A 282 -50.93 24.37 39.50
N PRO A 283 -49.84 23.87 40.11
CA PRO A 283 -49.83 23.52 41.53
C PRO A 283 -49.63 24.75 42.44
N PRO A 284 -50.09 24.68 43.70
CA PRO A 284 -50.21 25.82 44.60
C PRO A 284 -48.88 26.27 45.21
N HIS A 285 -48.76 27.58 45.42
CA HIS A 285 -47.76 28.23 46.26
C HIS A 285 -47.89 27.73 47.71
N LEU A 286 -46.83 27.10 48.22
CA LEU A 286 -46.58 26.99 49.66
C LEU A 286 -45.41 27.89 50.02
N TYR A 287 -45.73 28.97 50.73
CA TYR A 287 -44.81 29.79 51.48
C TYR A 287 -44.17 28.93 52.59
N VAL A 288 -42.84 28.83 52.59
CA VAL A 288 -42.07 28.29 53.71
C VAL A 288 -40.99 29.31 54.08
N HIS A 289 -40.92 29.61 55.38
CA HIS A 289 -40.07 30.59 56.05
C HIS A 289 -38.56 30.45 55.76
N PRO A 290 -37.80 31.57 55.80
CA PRO A 290 -36.35 31.52 55.80
C PRO A 290 -35.83 31.10 57.18
N THR A 291 -35.41 29.84 57.32
CA THR A 291 -34.62 29.41 58.48
C THR A 291 -33.16 29.46 58.08
N ASN A 292 -32.45 30.44 58.65
CA ASN A 292 -31.02 30.64 58.50
C ASN A 292 -30.27 29.50 59.19
N THR A 293 -29.87 28.50 58.41
CA THR A 293 -28.99 27.42 58.87
C THR A 293 -27.77 27.42 57.96
N GLN A 294 -26.62 27.82 58.51
CA GLN A 294 -25.33 27.75 57.86
C GLN A 294 -24.98 26.28 57.55
N ILE A 295 -25.43 25.82 56.40
CA ILE A 295 -24.92 24.60 55.76
C ILE A 295 -23.61 25.01 55.10
N GLN A 296 -22.49 24.44 55.55
CA GLN A 296 -21.24 24.50 54.81
C GLN A 296 -21.47 23.86 53.44
N VAL A 297 -21.67 24.71 52.43
CA VAL A 297 -21.73 24.32 51.03
C VAL A 297 -20.34 23.80 50.69
N ALA A 298 -20.17 22.47 50.72
CA ALA A 298 -19.06 21.82 50.07
C ALA A 298 -19.14 22.20 48.59
N VAL A 299 -18.33 23.17 48.18
CA VAL A 299 -18.18 23.58 46.79
C VAL A 299 -17.86 22.31 46.02
N PRO A 300 -18.77 21.80 45.15
CA PRO A 300 -18.46 20.62 44.37
C PRO A 300 -17.23 21.00 43.54
N SER A 301 -16.12 20.34 43.84
CA SER A 301 -14.87 20.47 43.11
C SER A 301 -15.22 20.22 41.66
N ALA A 302 -15.30 21.31 40.89
CA ALA A 302 -15.73 21.29 39.51
C ALA A 302 -14.70 20.44 38.77
N ALA A 303 -15.02 19.16 38.58
CA ALA A 303 -14.22 18.25 37.81
C ALA A 303 -14.03 18.91 36.45
N SER A 304 -12.81 19.38 36.21
CA SER A 304 -12.41 20.05 34.98
C SER A 304 -12.54 19.04 33.85
N SER A 305 -13.74 18.93 33.29
CA SER A 305 -13.98 18.11 32.11
C SER A 305 -13.28 18.82 30.97
N ALA A 306 -12.24 18.19 30.42
CA ALA A 306 -11.58 18.70 29.23
C ALA A 306 -12.64 19.03 28.17
N PRO A 307 -12.55 20.20 27.51
CA PRO A 307 -13.55 20.62 26.54
C PRO A 307 -13.70 19.53 25.47
N ALA A 308 -14.94 19.11 25.25
CA ALA A 308 -15.22 18.06 24.29
C ALA A 308 -14.79 18.51 22.89
N SER A 309 -13.84 17.79 22.28
CA SER A 309 -13.31 18.14 20.95
C SER A 309 -14.30 17.68 19.88
N TRP A 310 -14.68 18.58 18.98
CA TRP A 310 -15.51 18.30 17.81
C TRP A 310 -14.65 17.94 16.59
N ARG A 311 -15.26 17.23 15.65
CA ARG A 311 -14.70 16.87 14.33
C ARG A 311 -15.75 17.17 13.27
N SER A 312 -15.31 17.72 12.13
CA SER A 312 -16.19 17.92 10.98
C SER A 312 -15.54 17.52 9.65
N VAL A 313 -16.37 17.02 8.75
CA VAL A 313 -16.01 16.66 7.37
C VAL A 313 -17.05 17.26 6.43
N LEU A 314 -16.59 17.83 5.31
CA LEU A 314 -17.44 18.37 4.27
C LEU A 314 -17.49 17.37 3.13
N LEU A 315 -18.69 16.83 2.87
CA LEU A 315 -18.93 15.89 1.79
C LEU A 315 -19.00 16.62 0.44
N ALA A 316 -18.87 15.88 -0.66
CA ALA A 316 -18.91 16.39 -2.03
C ALA A 316 -20.23 17.08 -2.38
N ASP A 317 -21.34 16.68 -1.73
CA ASP A 317 -22.66 17.29 -1.89
C ASP A 317 -22.85 18.58 -1.07
N GLY A 318 -21.81 19.05 -0.38
CA GLY A 318 -21.83 20.26 0.42
C GLY A 318 -22.37 20.07 1.84
N ARG A 319 -22.77 18.86 2.24
CA ARG A 319 -23.19 18.59 3.62
C ARG A 319 -21.98 18.52 4.55
N GLU A 320 -22.01 19.28 5.64
CA GLU A 320 -21.04 19.16 6.72
C GLU A 320 -21.55 18.15 7.77
N VAL A 321 -20.78 17.10 8.01
CA VAL A 321 -21.06 16.13 9.08
C VAL A 321 -20.17 16.45 10.27
N CYS A 322 -20.78 16.76 11.40
CA CYS A 322 -20.11 17.10 12.65
C CYS A 322 -20.35 16.01 13.70
N CYS A 323 -19.31 15.59 14.41
CA CYS A 323 -19.43 14.65 15.51
C CYS A 323 -18.52 15.01 16.68
N LEU A 324 -18.96 14.66 17.88
CA LEU A 324 -18.13 14.74 19.07
C LEU A 324 -17.08 13.62 19.04
N THR A 325 -15.82 13.92 19.37
CA THR A 325 -14.74 12.91 19.35
C THR A 325 -15.05 11.71 20.25
N SER A 326 -15.77 11.91 21.36
CA SER A 326 -16.20 10.83 22.25
C SER A 326 -17.40 10.02 21.73
N LYS A 327 -18.11 10.53 20.71
CA LYS A 327 -19.22 9.83 20.04
C LYS A 327 -18.81 9.21 18.70
N LEU A 328 -17.58 9.44 18.24
CA LEU A 328 -17.08 8.83 17.01
C LEU A 328 -16.99 7.30 17.22
N PRO A 329 -17.73 6.49 16.46
CA PRO A 329 -17.71 5.05 16.64
C PRO A 329 -16.34 4.48 16.29
N ASP A 330 -16.04 3.29 16.78
CA ASP A 330 -14.83 2.58 16.38
C ASP A 330 -14.81 2.33 14.86
N PRO A 331 -13.64 2.43 14.20
CA PRO A 331 -13.55 2.13 12.78
C PRO A 331 -13.98 0.68 12.54
N PRO A 332 -14.95 0.43 11.65
CA PRO A 332 -15.42 -0.91 11.38
C PRO A 332 -14.32 -1.74 10.70
N LEU A 333 -14.33 -3.05 10.95
CA LEU A 333 -13.41 -3.97 10.29
C LEU A 333 -13.85 -4.14 8.83
N PHE A 334 -13.06 -3.60 7.92
CA PHE A 334 -13.30 -3.68 6.48
C PHE A 334 -12.15 -4.43 5.82
N SER A 335 -12.47 -5.35 4.90
CA SER A 335 -11.50 -6.13 4.14
C SER A 335 -11.83 -6.06 2.65
N ILE A 336 -10.82 -5.75 1.84
CA ILE A 336 -10.90 -5.69 0.37
C ILE A 336 -10.31 -6.93 -0.29
N ALA A 337 -9.97 -7.97 0.49
CA ALA A 337 -9.22 -9.11 -0.02
C ALA A 337 -10.01 -9.93 -1.06
N GLU A 338 -11.34 -9.99 -0.91
CA GLU A 338 -12.22 -10.76 -1.80
C GLU A 338 -12.53 -10.00 -3.09
N ASP A 339 -12.74 -8.69 -2.97
CA ASP A 339 -13.15 -7.83 -4.07
C ASP A 339 -12.51 -6.45 -3.90
N PRO A 340 -11.32 -6.25 -4.49
CA PRO A 340 -10.61 -4.99 -4.42
C PRO A 340 -11.28 -3.88 -5.21
N GLU A 341 -12.27 -4.16 -6.07
CA GLU A 341 -12.96 -3.13 -6.86
C GLU A 341 -14.01 -2.40 -6.02
N LYS A 342 -14.63 -3.09 -5.05
CA LYS A 342 -15.57 -2.50 -4.06
C LYS A 342 -15.00 -1.32 -3.30
N ILE A 343 -13.68 -1.20 -3.20
CA ILE A 343 -13.08 -0.04 -2.55
C ILE A 343 -13.44 1.26 -3.28
N LEU A 344 -13.57 1.24 -4.61
CA LEU A 344 -13.91 2.41 -5.42
C LEU A 344 -15.36 2.87 -5.17
N ASP A 345 -16.23 1.93 -4.79
CA ASP A 345 -17.63 2.24 -4.46
C ASP A 345 -17.77 2.99 -3.13
N ILE A 346 -16.76 2.88 -2.25
CA ILE A 346 -16.82 3.38 -0.87
C ILE A 346 -15.68 4.35 -0.49
N TRP A 347 -14.76 4.66 -1.42
CA TRP A 347 -13.54 5.41 -1.11
C TRP A 347 -13.79 6.91 -0.94
N ASP A 348 -14.32 7.55 -1.96
CA ASP A 348 -14.44 9.01 -2.08
C ASP A 348 -15.76 9.33 -2.77
N ASP A 349 -16.55 10.22 -2.17
CA ASP A 349 -17.87 10.63 -2.64
C ASP A 349 -17.84 11.50 -3.90
N ARG A 350 -16.65 11.94 -4.33
CA ARG A 350 -16.42 12.65 -5.60
C ARG A 350 -16.23 11.70 -6.78
N LEU A 351 -15.99 10.41 -6.52
CA LEU A 351 -15.79 9.45 -7.59
C LEU A 351 -17.13 9.08 -8.24
N PRO A 352 -17.20 8.95 -9.58
CA PRO A 352 -18.42 8.50 -10.27
C PRO A 352 -18.89 7.10 -9.83
N THR A 353 -17.99 6.29 -9.26
CA THR A 353 -18.27 4.94 -8.77
C THR A 353 -18.87 4.93 -7.37
N TRP A 354 -18.88 6.05 -6.64
CA TRP A 354 -19.40 6.12 -5.28
C TRP A 354 -20.88 5.73 -5.23
N LYS A 355 -21.21 4.72 -4.40
CA LYS A 355 -22.57 4.17 -4.31
C LYS A 355 -23.39 4.73 -3.14
N GLY A 356 -22.90 5.77 -2.46
CA GLY A 356 -23.57 6.27 -1.26
C GLY A 356 -23.52 5.30 -0.08
N MET A 357 -22.57 4.36 -0.06
CA MET A 357 -22.43 3.36 0.98
C MET A 357 -21.07 3.47 1.65
N SER A 358 -21.03 3.38 2.98
CA SER A 358 -19.80 3.25 3.74
C SER A 358 -19.99 2.34 4.95
N PRO A 359 -18.96 1.57 5.34
CA PRO A 359 -18.96 0.87 6.62
C PRO A 359 -19.15 1.81 7.83
N LEU A 360 -18.69 3.07 7.73
CA LEU A 360 -18.78 4.05 8.81
C LEU A 360 -19.99 4.96 8.57
N ASN A 361 -20.91 4.98 9.53
CA ASN A 361 -22.05 5.90 9.54
C ASN A 361 -21.99 6.79 10.78
N ILE A 362 -22.19 8.10 10.59
CA ILE A 362 -22.33 9.09 11.67
C ILE A 362 -23.72 9.70 11.53
N ASP A 363 -24.56 9.51 12.55
CA ASP A 363 -25.95 10.00 12.57
C ASP A 363 -26.76 9.63 11.30
N GLY A 364 -26.55 8.40 10.80
CA GLY A 364 -27.22 7.88 9.60
C GLY A 364 -26.61 8.35 8.27
N VAL A 365 -25.54 9.15 8.30
CA VAL A 365 -24.82 9.59 7.09
C VAL A 365 -23.60 8.70 6.84
N PRO A 366 -23.48 8.05 5.66
CA PRO A 366 -22.32 7.25 5.31
C PRO A 366 -21.11 8.13 5.05
N ILE A 367 -19.98 7.79 5.65
CA ILE A 367 -18.74 8.56 5.60
C ILE A 367 -17.71 7.84 4.71
N PRO A 368 -17.38 8.36 3.51
CA PRO A 368 -16.38 7.78 2.62
C PRO A 368 -15.03 7.52 3.31
N LEU A 369 -14.32 6.47 2.89
CA LEU A 369 -13.04 6.06 3.50
C LEU A 369 -11.99 7.17 3.46
N VAL A 370 -11.99 8.03 2.44
CA VAL A 370 -11.01 9.14 2.29
C VAL A 370 -11.02 10.07 3.51
N TYR A 371 -12.18 10.27 4.14
CA TYR A 371 -12.33 11.16 5.29
C TYR A 371 -11.95 10.53 6.64
N TRP A 372 -11.69 9.22 6.70
CA TRP A 372 -11.40 8.53 7.96
C TRP A 372 -10.12 9.04 8.62
N GLY A 373 -9.09 9.35 7.84
CA GLY A 373 -7.84 9.93 8.35
C GLY A 373 -8.09 11.20 9.16
N LYS A 374 -8.90 12.12 8.60
CA LYS A 374 -9.27 13.39 9.23
C LYS A 374 -10.14 13.20 10.49
N LEU A 375 -11.10 12.27 10.47
CA LEU A 375 -11.99 12.02 11.61
C LEU A 375 -11.26 11.40 12.80
N TYR A 376 -10.48 10.35 12.55
CA TYR A 376 -9.77 9.63 13.60
C TYR A 376 -8.44 10.29 13.98
N LYS A 377 -8.10 11.43 13.36
CA LYS A 377 -6.91 12.22 13.67
C LYS A 377 -6.89 12.59 15.16
N HIS A 378 -5.79 12.24 15.83
CA HIS A 378 -5.56 12.41 17.26
C HIS A 378 -6.56 11.68 18.18
N SER A 379 -7.35 10.74 17.66
CA SER A 379 -8.12 9.86 18.52
C SER A 379 -7.15 8.94 19.28
N LYS A 380 -7.36 8.78 20.60
CA LYS A 380 -6.65 7.76 21.39
C LYS A 380 -7.18 6.34 21.10
N ASN A 381 -7.84 6.16 19.96
CA ASN A 381 -8.50 4.92 19.59
C ASN A 381 -7.44 3.92 19.08
N LEU A 382 -7.13 2.93 19.91
CA LEU A 382 -6.19 1.87 19.56
C LEU A 382 -6.62 1.08 18.32
N LYS A 383 -7.92 1.02 18.00
CA LYS A 383 -8.41 0.35 16.79
C LYS A 383 -8.06 1.12 15.52
N TRP A 384 -8.13 2.46 15.55
CA TRP A 384 -7.65 3.26 14.42
C TRP A 384 -6.17 3.00 14.13
N HIS A 385 -5.35 2.80 15.16
CA HIS A 385 -3.94 2.47 14.96
C HIS A 385 -3.74 1.17 14.15
N GLY A 386 -4.57 0.15 14.40
CA GLY A 386 -4.58 -1.08 13.61
C GLY A 386 -5.08 -0.89 12.17
N THR A 387 -6.14 -0.10 11.99
CA THR A 387 -6.75 0.14 10.66
C THR A 387 -5.96 1.13 9.81
N ARG A 388 -5.20 2.05 10.41
CA ARG A 388 -4.44 3.11 9.71
C ARG A 388 -3.47 2.53 8.68
N GLY A 389 -2.79 1.42 9.01
CA GLY A 389 -1.89 0.74 8.09
C GLY A 389 -2.60 0.23 6.84
N SER A 390 -3.75 -0.44 7.02
CA SER A 390 -4.59 -0.91 5.91
C SER A 390 -5.18 0.27 5.11
N TRP A 391 -5.64 1.32 5.78
CA TRP A 391 -6.15 2.52 5.13
C TRP A 391 -5.12 3.18 4.19
N PHE A 392 -3.85 3.24 4.59
CA PHE A 392 -2.79 3.75 3.72
C PHE A 392 -2.57 2.86 2.49
N GLN A 393 -2.61 1.54 2.65
CA GLN A 393 -2.50 0.60 1.53
C GLN A 393 -3.69 0.71 0.57
N TRP A 394 -4.89 0.88 1.11
CA TRP A 394 -6.12 1.12 0.36
C TRP A 394 -6.04 2.41 -0.45
N LYS A 395 -5.51 3.48 0.14
CA LYS A 395 -5.26 4.73 -0.56
C LYS A 395 -4.36 4.55 -1.77
N VAL A 396 -3.22 3.89 -1.59
CA VAL A 396 -2.25 3.63 -2.68
C VAL A 396 -2.89 2.81 -3.80
N LEU A 397 -3.72 1.84 -3.43
CA LEU A 397 -4.46 1.01 -4.39
C LEU A 397 -5.46 1.83 -5.18
N VAL A 398 -6.32 2.61 -4.50
CA VAL A 398 -7.33 3.45 -5.15
C VAL A 398 -6.67 4.45 -6.08
N GLU A 399 -5.62 5.13 -5.63
CA GLU A 399 -4.87 6.10 -6.45
C GLU A 399 -4.34 5.45 -7.75
N ALA A 400 -3.86 4.21 -7.68
CA ALA A 400 -3.42 3.48 -8.87
C ALA A 400 -4.59 3.08 -9.78
N MET A 401 -5.72 2.66 -9.21
CA MET A 401 -6.93 2.29 -9.95
C MET A 401 -7.61 3.50 -10.60
N THR A 402 -7.55 4.70 -10.00
CA THR A 402 -8.16 5.92 -10.55
C THR A 402 -7.29 6.62 -11.59
N ARG A 403 -5.97 6.35 -11.61
CA ARG A 403 -5.04 6.88 -12.63
C ARG A 403 -5.18 6.20 -13.99
N THR A 404 -5.78 5.02 -14.02
CA THR A 404 -5.95 4.20 -15.23
C THR A 404 -7.39 3.74 -15.33
N THR A 405 -7.78 3.09 -16.42
CA THR A 405 -9.05 2.36 -16.41
C THR A 405 -8.91 1.09 -15.58
N LEU A 406 -10.01 0.59 -15.03
CA LEU A 406 -10.00 -0.65 -14.25
C LEU A 406 -9.48 -1.84 -15.07
N GLU A 407 -9.79 -1.88 -16.36
CA GLU A 407 -9.27 -2.88 -17.30
C GLU A 407 -7.75 -2.77 -17.47
N GLN A 408 -7.22 -1.56 -17.70
CA GLN A 408 -5.77 -1.33 -17.81
C GLN A 408 -5.04 -1.66 -16.50
N PHE A 409 -5.64 -1.32 -15.36
CA PHE A 409 -5.12 -1.69 -14.06
C PHE A 409 -4.97 -3.21 -13.94
N TRP A 410 -6.03 -3.96 -14.27
CA TRP A 410 -5.97 -5.42 -14.19
C TRP A 410 -5.08 -6.04 -15.24
N LEU A 411 -4.99 -5.46 -16.44
CA LEU A 411 -4.05 -5.91 -17.47
C LEU A 411 -2.61 -5.79 -16.96
N ARG A 412 -2.25 -4.66 -16.34
CA ARG A 412 -0.94 -4.43 -15.72
C ARG A 412 -0.66 -5.38 -14.57
N PHE A 413 -1.67 -5.68 -13.76
CA PHE A 413 -1.55 -6.53 -12.57
C PHE A 413 -2.07 -7.96 -12.80
N SER A 414 -1.93 -8.47 -14.01
CA SER A 414 -2.14 -9.88 -14.32
C SER A 414 -0.87 -10.50 -14.90
N ALA A 415 -0.65 -11.78 -14.62
CA ALA A 415 0.47 -12.53 -15.15
C ALA A 415 0.01 -13.92 -15.62
N PRO A 416 0.60 -14.48 -16.68
CA PRO A 416 0.34 -15.87 -17.04
C PRO A 416 0.77 -16.77 -15.89
N ASP A 417 -0.11 -17.67 -15.48
CA ASP A 417 0.21 -18.72 -14.52
C ASP A 417 1.10 -19.80 -15.17
N LYS A 418 1.39 -20.88 -14.42
CA LYS A 418 2.20 -21.99 -14.95
C LYS A 418 1.55 -22.72 -16.13
N THR A 419 0.24 -22.54 -16.32
CA THR A 419 -0.53 -23.13 -17.41
C THR A 419 -0.64 -22.20 -18.62
N GLY A 420 -0.14 -20.96 -18.51
CA GLY A 420 -0.26 -19.93 -19.53
C GLY A 420 -1.56 -19.13 -19.46
N VAL A 421 -2.43 -19.40 -18.48
CA VAL A 421 -3.67 -18.64 -18.28
C VAL A 421 -3.34 -17.36 -17.52
N VAL A 422 -3.75 -16.22 -18.08
CA VAL A 422 -3.54 -14.91 -17.43
C VAL A 422 -4.41 -14.82 -16.17
N GLN A 423 -3.76 -14.73 -15.02
CA GLN A 423 -4.42 -14.60 -13.72
C GLN A 423 -4.04 -13.26 -13.06
N ARG A 424 -5.04 -12.62 -12.43
CA ARG A 424 -4.80 -11.43 -11.60
C ARG A 424 -3.83 -11.76 -10.46
N LEU A 425 -2.88 -10.88 -10.22
CA LEU A 425 -1.97 -10.98 -9.08
C LEU A 425 -2.75 -10.86 -7.77
N SER A 426 -2.26 -11.51 -6.71
CA SER A 426 -2.86 -11.34 -5.38
C SER A 426 -2.75 -9.89 -4.91
N LEU A 427 -3.73 -9.43 -4.13
CA LEU A 427 -3.76 -8.05 -3.65
C LEU A 427 -2.47 -7.66 -2.91
N THR A 428 -1.95 -8.54 -2.04
CA THR A 428 -0.69 -8.33 -1.32
C THR A 428 0.49 -8.12 -2.29
N ARG A 429 0.50 -8.84 -3.43
CA ARG A 429 1.54 -8.70 -4.45
C ARG A 429 1.41 -7.36 -5.18
N ILE A 430 0.20 -6.96 -5.55
CA ILE A 430 -0.10 -5.66 -6.16
C ILE A 430 0.35 -4.53 -5.24
N GLN A 431 -0.05 -4.57 -3.96
CA GLN A 431 0.35 -3.58 -2.95
C GLN A 431 1.88 -3.49 -2.81
N SER A 432 2.57 -4.63 -2.80
CA SER A 432 4.04 -4.65 -2.74
C SER A 432 4.68 -3.95 -3.94
N ILE A 433 4.16 -4.17 -5.15
CA ILE A 433 4.64 -3.52 -6.37
C ILE A 433 4.41 -1.99 -6.28
N LEU A 434 3.19 -1.57 -5.94
CA LEU A 434 2.84 -0.15 -5.82
C LEU A 434 3.68 0.58 -4.77
N MET A 435 4.01 -0.07 -3.65
CA MET A 435 4.87 0.51 -2.62
C MET A 435 6.32 0.70 -3.09
N VAL A 436 6.84 -0.23 -3.89
CA VAL A 436 8.18 -0.11 -4.49
C VAL A 436 8.20 1.06 -5.47
N GLU A 437 7.19 1.17 -6.34
CA GLU A 437 7.07 2.26 -7.31
C GLU A 437 6.94 3.62 -6.62
N ARG A 438 6.09 3.72 -5.58
CA ARG A 438 5.94 4.95 -4.81
C ARG A 438 7.25 5.38 -4.15
N LYS A 439 8.01 4.44 -3.59
CA LYS A 439 9.32 4.73 -3.01
C LYS A 439 10.33 5.19 -4.05
N ALA A 440 10.29 4.62 -5.25
CA ALA A 440 11.12 5.04 -6.37
C ALA A 440 10.82 6.47 -6.79
N GLU A 441 9.53 6.79 -6.91
CA GLU A 441 9.06 8.12 -7.25
C GLU A 441 9.36 9.14 -6.15
N ASP A 442 9.15 8.81 -4.88
CA ASP A 442 9.51 9.69 -3.76
C ASP A 442 11.02 9.98 -3.74
N ALA A 443 11.86 9.01 -4.06
CA ALA A 443 13.30 9.23 -4.19
C ALA A 443 13.65 10.18 -5.36
N ARG A 444 12.98 10.02 -6.51
CA ARG A 444 13.16 10.91 -7.66
C ARG A 444 12.73 12.34 -7.34
N LEU A 445 11.55 12.52 -6.74
CA LEU A 445 11.04 13.82 -6.33
C LEU A 445 11.88 14.44 -5.22
N ALA A 446 12.47 13.65 -4.31
CA ALA A 446 13.38 14.17 -3.29
C ALA A 446 14.67 14.74 -3.90
N VAL A 447 15.18 14.18 -5.00
CA VAL A 447 16.32 14.75 -5.75
C VAL A 447 15.92 16.08 -6.38
N LEU A 448 14.76 16.13 -7.05
CA LEU A 448 14.24 17.37 -7.63
C LEU A 448 13.98 18.45 -6.57
N ALA A 449 13.45 18.06 -5.41
CA ALA A 449 13.24 18.94 -4.27
C ALA A 449 14.54 19.62 -3.84
N LYS A 450 15.62 18.85 -3.70
CA LYS A 450 16.95 19.38 -3.31
C LYS A 450 17.57 20.26 -4.38
N ALA A 451 17.26 20.04 -5.66
CA ALA A 451 17.80 20.81 -6.78
C ALA A 451 17.05 22.12 -7.00
N GLU A 452 15.72 22.13 -6.89
CA GLU A 452 14.89 23.28 -7.28
C GLU A 452 14.46 24.16 -6.10
N LEU A 453 14.36 23.61 -4.89
CA LEU A 453 13.83 24.36 -3.74
C LEU A 453 14.94 25.04 -2.94
N PRO A 454 14.69 26.26 -2.41
CA PRO A 454 15.61 26.88 -1.48
C PRO A 454 15.71 26.04 -0.19
N PRO A 455 16.89 25.95 0.45
CA PRO A 455 17.09 25.14 1.65
C PRO A 455 16.09 25.45 2.77
N SER A 456 15.63 26.71 2.89
CA SER A 456 14.64 27.13 3.89
C SER A 456 13.30 26.39 3.80
N ARG A 457 12.91 25.93 2.60
CA ARG A 457 11.70 25.10 2.42
C ARG A 457 11.92 23.62 2.72
N LEU A 458 13.17 23.18 2.80
CA LEU A 458 13.55 21.80 3.08
C LEU A 458 13.92 21.59 4.56
N MET A 459 13.44 22.46 5.44
CA MET A 459 13.67 22.39 6.88
C MET A 459 12.36 22.35 7.66
N TYR A 460 12.39 21.72 8.83
CA TYR A 460 11.33 21.77 9.83
C TYR A 460 11.88 22.27 11.15
N ARG A 461 10.99 22.82 11.98
CA ARG A 461 11.34 23.29 13.31
C ARG A 461 11.13 22.16 14.32
N LYS A 462 12.18 21.82 15.06
CA LYS A 462 12.12 20.88 16.20
C LYS A 462 12.57 21.61 17.46
N GLY A 463 11.61 22.10 18.25
CA GLY A 463 11.88 22.99 19.37
C GLY A 463 12.32 24.39 18.90
N SER A 464 13.50 24.84 19.30
CA SER A 464 14.11 26.10 18.85
C SER A 464 15.00 25.96 17.61
N GLU A 465 15.31 24.73 17.19
CA GLU A 465 16.25 24.46 16.11
C GLU A 465 15.55 24.16 14.78
N TRP A 466 16.14 24.62 13.68
CA TRP A 466 15.78 24.23 12.33
C TRP A 466 16.59 23.01 11.89
N LYS A 467 15.92 21.95 11.42
CA LYS A 467 16.55 20.72 10.95
C LYS A 467 16.14 20.41 9.52
N PRO A 468 17.07 19.99 8.64
CA PRO A 468 16.71 19.60 7.29
C PRO A 468 15.90 18.30 7.29
N TYR A 469 14.96 18.18 6.36
CA TYR A 469 14.28 16.91 6.10
C TYR A 469 15.27 15.91 5.49
N GLN A 470 15.39 14.75 6.14
CA GLN A 470 16.31 13.68 5.68
C GLN A 470 15.60 12.60 4.87
N LYS A 471 14.32 12.36 5.12
CA LYS A 471 13.58 11.27 4.48
C LYS A 471 13.05 11.69 3.11
N ASN A 472 13.15 10.78 2.13
CA ASN A 472 12.73 11.04 0.75
C ASN A 472 11.22 11.32 0.62
N ASP A 473 10.39 10.61 1.38
CA ASP A 473 8.94 10.80 1.38
C ASP A 473 8.53 12.21 1.84
N ALA A 474 9.18 12.73 2.88
CA ALA A 474 8.95 14.09 3.37
C ALA A 474 9.37 15.14 2.32
N LEU A 475 10.53 14.97 1.69
CA LEU A 475 11.01 15.87 0.64
C LEU A 475 10.11 15.84 -0.61
N ALA A 476 9.70 14.64 -1.04
CA ALA A 476 8.78 14.46 -2.15
C ALA A 476 7.43 15.15 -1.89
N ARG A 477 6.93 15.09 -0.65
CA ARG A 477 5.70 15.75 -0.23
C ARG A 477 5.78 17.28 -0.35
N ILE A 478 6.87 17.86 0.13
CA ILE A 478 7.13 19.31 0.03
C ILE A 478 7.22 19.73 -1.44
N TYR A 479 7.86 18.91 -2.28
CA TYR A 479 7.99 19.20 -3.70
C TYR A 479 6.65 19.13 -4.44
N ARG A 480 5.81 18.13 -4.16
CA ARG A 480 4.43 18.06 -4.69
C ARG A 480 3.63 19.30 -4.30
N GLN A 481 3.71 19.72 -3.03
CA GLN A 481 3.05 20.93 -2.56
C GLN A 481 3.57 22.19 -3.27
N PHE A 482 4.89 22.29 -3.49
CA PHE A 482 5.48 23.40 -4.24
C PHE A 482 4.98 23.47 -5.69
N LYS A 483 4.74 22.33 -6.34
CA LYS A 483 4.20 22.26 -7.70
C LYS A 483 2.68 22.48 -7.77
N GLY A 484 2.02 22.79 -6.65
CA GLY A 484 0.57 23.00 -6.62
C GLY A 484 -0.24 21.70 -6.73
N CYS A 485 0.41 20.53 -6.63
CA CYS A 485 -0.34 19.29 -6.43
C CYS A 485 -0.94 19.38 -5.02
N ASN A 486 -2.27 19.45 -4.93
CA ASN A 486 -2.96 19.66 -3.67
C ASN A 486 -2.79 18.41 -2.78
N VAL A 487 -1.72 18.37 -1.99
CA VAL A 487 -1.46 17.31 -1.02
C VAL A 487 -2.21 17.65 0.27
N GLU A 488 -3.54 17.74 0.20
CA GLU A 488 -4.35 17.92 1.42
C GLU A 488 -4.24 16.71 2.36
N ASP A 489 -3.62 15.61 1.90
CA ASP A 489 -3.45 14.39 2.69
C ASP A 489 -2.07 14.22 3.33
N SER A 490 -1.38 15.31 3.66
CA SER A 490 -0.12 15.24 4.42
C SER A 490 -0.35 14.91 5.90
N ASP A 491 -0.89 13.73 6.20
CA ASP A 491 -1.23 13.28 7.55
C ASP A 491 -0.17 12.36 8.21
N ASP A 492 1.02 12.25 7.61
CA ASP A 492 2.14 11.45 8.13
C ASP A 492 3.24 12.29 8.78
N SER A 493 2.87 13.36 9.50
CA SER A 493 3.81 14.15 10.30
C SER A 493 3.49 13.97 11.78
N ASP A 494 4.10 12.94 12.40
CA ASP A 494 4.34 12.86 13.85
C ASP A 494 5.83 13.14 14.13
#